data_AF-A0A2I0VMF8-F1
#
_entry.id   AF-A0A2I0VMF8-F1
#
_cell.length_a   1.000
_cell.length_b   1.000
_cell.length_c   1.000
_cell.angle_alpha   90.00
_cell.angle_beta   90.00
_cell.angle_gamma   90.00
#
_symmetry.space_group_name_H-M   'P 1'
#
loop_
_entity.id
_entity.type
_entity.pdbx_description
1 polymer ?
#
loop_
_entity_poly.entity_id
_entity_poly.type
_entity_poly.pdbx_seq_one_letter_code
_entity_poly.pdbx_strand_id
1 'polypeptide(L)'
;MASAPGKLAYPQFSGLRRTCACVSNTHPLFLRRADAAASRRSFGGIFAMAGTGKNGTKDSISKLVADLNSATLENDVDVVVAPPFIYIDQVKRSLVDRIEISAQNSWIGKGGAFTGEISAEQLIDIGCKWVIHGHSERRHIIGEDDQFIGKKAAYALSQNLKVIAYNVSSWTNIVIAYEPVWAIGTGKVATPEQAQEVHAAVRDWLKKNVSAEVASETRIIYGGSVNGSNCADLAKKEDIDGFLVGGASLKGPEFAVIVNSATEKKVAA
;
A
#
# COMPACT_ATOMS: atom_id res chain seq x y z
N MET A 1 -32.62 -20.77 35.26
CA MET A 1 -32.98 -19.37 34.93
C MET A 1 -31.83 -18.48 35.39
N ALA A 2 -31.05 -17.96 34.45
CA ALA A 2 -30.06 -16.91 34.67
C ALA A 2 -30.01 -16.07 33.39
N SER A 3 -30.23 -14.77 33.55
CA SER A 3 -30.56 -13.79 32.50
C SER A 3 -29.37 -13.39 31.64
N ALA A 4 -29.62 -13.19 30.34
CA ALA A 4 -28.67 -12.67 29.37
C ALA A 4 -28.22 -11.22 29.67
N PRO A 5 -26.98 -10.82 29.34
CA PRO A 5 -26.53 -9.44 29.53
C PRO A 5 -27.05 -8.52 28.42
N GLY A 6 -27.54 -7.35 28.83
CA GLY A 6 -28.19 -6.35 27.98
C GLY A 6 -27.25 -5.66 26.98
N LYS A 7 -27.83 -5.27 25.84
CA LYS A 7 -27.20 -4.45 24.81
C LYS A 7 -26.85 -3.06 25.35
N LEU A 8 -25.59 -2.67 25.23
CA LEU A 8 -25.14 -1.29 25.45
C LEU A 8 -25.70 -0.38 24.36
N ALA A 9 -26.55 0.57 24.75
CA ALA A 9 -27.05 1.64 23.89
C ALA A 9 -26.05 2.82 23.89
N TYR A 10 -25.68 3.30 22.71
CA TYR A 10 -24.87 4.52 22.55
C TYR A 10 -25.76 5.77 22.72
N PRO A 11 -25.29 6.84 23.40
CA PRO A 11 -26.04 8.07 23.49
C PRO A 11 -26.02 8.86 22.17
N GLN A 12 -27.21 9.18 21.69
CA GLN A 12 -27.50 10.13 20.62
C GLN A 12 -27.11 11.55 21.06
N PHE A 13 -26.11 12.16 20.43
CA PHE A 13 -25.89 13.60 20.54
C PHE A 13 -26.72 14.33 19.49
N SER A 14 -27.70 15.08 19.97
CA SER A 14 -28.47 16.05 19.19
C SER A 14 -28.08 17.46 19.64
N GLY A 15 -27.79 18.33 18.67
CA GLY A 15 -27.70 19.77 18.89
C GLY A 15 -26.38 20.39 18.42
N LEU A 16 -26.40 21.05 17.26
CA LEU A 16 -26.34 22.51 17.20
C LEU A 16 -26.62 23.01 15.78
N ARG A 17 -27.17 24.22 15.75
CA ARG A 17 -28.04 24.79 14.72
C ARG A 17 -27.28 25.38 13.52
N ARG A 18 -28.02 25.45 12.42
CA ARG A 18 -27.76 26.29 11.25
C ARG A 18 -27.63 27.77 11.65
N THR A 19 -26.60 28.43 11.13
CA THR A 19 -26.66 29.88 10.88
C THR A 19 -26.21 30.13 9.44
N CYS A 20 -27.17 30.58 8.66
CA CYS A 20 -27.02 31.15 7.34
C CYS A 20 -26.42 32.55 7.48
N ALA A 21 -25.38 32.86 6.71
CA ALA A 21 -24.96 34.24 6.48
C ALA A 21 -24.52 34.35 5.02
N CYS A 22 -25.43 34.91 4.21
CA CYS A 22 -25.17 35.33 2.85
C CYS A 22 -24.25 36.55 2.88
N VAL A 23 -23.11 36.50 2.20
CA VAL A 23 -22.38 37.72 1.80
C VAL A 23 -21.97 37.55 0.34
N SER A 24 -22.64 38.31 -0.51
CA SER A 24 -22.32 38.53 -1.91
C SER A 24 -21.06 39.38 -2.04
N ASN A 25 -20.14 38.99 -2.91
CA ASN A 25 -19.28 39.95 -3.59
C ASN A 25 -18.96 39.48 -5.00
N THR A 26 -19.41 40.28 -5.96
CA THR A 26 -19.21 40.15 -7.40
C THR A 26 -17.84 40.71 -7.79
N HIS A 27 -17.03 39.96 -8.55
CA HIS A 27 -16.13 40.53 -9.55
C HIS A 27 -15.87 39.53 -10.69
N PRO A 28 -15.84 39.96 -11.97
CA PRO A 28 -15.77 39.07 -13.12
C PRO A 28 -14.33 38.97 -13.66
N LEU A 29 -13.72 37.79 -13.66
CA LEU A 29 -12.45 37.59 -14.37
C LEU A 29 -12.36 36.18 -14.97
N PHE A 30 -12.31 36.17 -16.31
CA PHE A 30 -11.67 35.19 -17.20
C PHE A 30 -12.08 33.71 -17.10
N LEU A 31 -12.96 33.28 -18.01
CA LEU A 31 -12.98 31.90 -18.49
C LEU A 31 -11.66 31.62 -19.21
N ARG A 32 -10.73 30.93 -18.53
CA ARG A 32 -9.66 30.18 -19.20
C ARG A 32 -10.23 28.79 -19.47
N ARG A 33 -10.50 28.46 -20.74
CA ARG A 33 -10.66 27.06 -21.15
C ARG A 33 -9.36 26.34 -20.80
N ALA A 34 -9.42 25.46 -19.81
CA ALA A 34 -8.37 24.48 -19.61
C ALA A 34 -8.65 23.34 -20.59
N ASP A 35 -7.97 23.36 -21.73
CA ASP A 35 -7.74 22.13 -22.48
C ASP A 35 -6.79 21.26 -21.65
N ALA A 36 -7.36 20.51 -20.71
CA ALA A 36 -6.64 19.50 -19.95
C ALA A 36 -6.61 18.20 -20.77
N ALA A 37 -5.71 18.15 -21.75
CA ALA A 37 -5.11 16.86 -22.08
C ALA A 37 -4.34 16.44 -20.82
N ALA A 38 -4.91 15.51 -20.05
CA ALA A 38 -4.32 14.98 -18.83
C ALA A 38 -3.04 14.22 -19.19
N SER A 39 -1.93 14.96 -19.27
CA SER A 39 -0.58 14.41 -19.26
C SER A 39 -0.43 13.63 -17.97
N ARG A 40 -0.37 12.29 -18.07
CA ARG A 40 -0.08 11.41 -16.94
C ARG A 40 1.23 11.91 -16.32
N ARG A 41 1.21 12.31 -15.05
CA ARG A 41 2.45 12.51 -14.28
C ARG A 41 3.25 11.22 -14.41
N SER A 42 4.55 11.32 -14.67
CA SER A 42 5.47 10.19 -14.63
C SER A 42 5.56 9.70 -13.18
N PHE A 43 4.59 8.91 -12.75
CA PHE A 43 4.55 8.39 -11.40
C PHE A 43 5.57 7.26 -11.32
N GLY A 44 6.63 7.52 -10.57
CA GLY A 44 7.60 6.52 -10.16
C GLY A 44 6.92 5.31 -9.55
N GLY A 45 7.32 4.11 -9.97
CA GLY A 45 6.70 2.89 -9.46
C GLY A 45 6.86 2.75 -7.94
N ILE A 46 5.95 2.05 -7.27
CA ILE A 46 6.21 1.60 -5.89
C ILE A 46 6.70 0.17 -5.88
N PHE A 47 7.81 -0.03 -5.20
CA PHE A 47 8.37 -1.35 -4.95
C PHE A 47 8.38 -1.58 -3.46
N ALA A 48 7.36 -2.30 -3.00
CA ALA A 48 7.23 -2.70 -1.63
C ALA A 48 7.83 -4.11 -1.46
N MET A 49 8.87 -4.21 -0.64
CA MET A 49 9.35 -5.48 -0.11
C MET A 49 8.35 -5.95 0.95
N ALA A 50 7.52 -6.93 0.60
CA ALA A 50 6.86 -7.79 1.56
C ALA A 50 7.85 -8.91 1.86
N GLY A 51 8.81 -8.65 2.77
CA GLY A 51 9.69 -9.70 3.29
C GLY A 51 8.80 -10.83 3.76
N THR A 52 8.82 -11.96 3.05
CA THR A 52 7.72 -12.93 3.00
C THR A 52 7.30 -13.44 4.38
N GLY A 53 6.35 -12.76 5.02
CA GLY A 53 5.85 -13.12 6.34
C GLY A 53 6.92 -13.15 7.43
N LYS A 54 6.94 -14.25 8.19
CA LYS A 54 7.64 -14.44 9.49
C LYS A 54 9.14 -14.73 9.36
N ASN A 55 9.79 -14.25 8.30
CA ASN A 55 11.18 -14.58 7.99
C ASN A 55 12.20 -13.57 8.53
N GLY A 56 13.38 -14.05 8.89
CA GLY A 56 14.54 -13.24 9.28
C GLY A 56 15.00 -13.44 10.72
N THR A 57 16.30 -13.26 10.93
CA THR A 57 16.95 -13.10 12.25
C THR A 57 17.66 -11.74 12.28
N LYS A 58 18.15 -11.33 13.45
CA LYS A 58 18.94 -10.09 13.56
C LYS A 58 20.09 -10.06 12.55
N ASP A 59 20.82 -11.16 12.42
CA ASP A 59 22.00 -11.23 11.53
C ASP A 59 21.61 -11.22 10.05
N SER A 60 20.59 -12.01 9.66
CA SER A 60 20.15 -12.04 8.26
C SER A 60 19.58 -10.68 7.83
N ILE A 61 18.89 -9.99 8.74
CA ILE A 61 18.33 -8.65 8.50
C ILE A 61 19.44 -7.61 8.42
N SER A 62 20.45 -7.66 9.31
CA SER A 62 21.61 -6.77 9.21
C SER A 62 22.32 -6.92 7.87
N LYS A 63 22.48 -8.16 7.38
CA LYS A 63 23.05 -8.42 6.06
C LYS A 63 22.17 -7.85 4.94
N LEU A 64 20.87 -8.08 4.99
CA LEU A 64 19.92 -7.55 4.00
C LEU A 64 19.94 -6.01 3.98
N VAL A 65 19.94 -5.36 5.14
CA VAL A 65 20.03 -3.90 5.26
C VAL A 65 21.36 -3.39 4.68
N ALA A 66 22.47 -4.08 4.93
CA ALA A 66 23.76 -3.72 4.34
C ALA A 66 23.73 -3.80 2.80
N ASP A 67 23.15 -4.88 2.24
CA ASP A 67 22.99 -5.04 0.79
C ASP A 67 22.13 -3.90 0.21
N LEU A 68 20.99 -3.58 0.85
CA LEU A 68 20.09 -2.50 0.42
C LEU A 68 20.76 -1.12 0.49
N ASN A 69 21.54 -0.85 1.54
CA ASN A 69 22.26 0.42 1.69
C ASN A 69 23.36 0.57 0.63
N SER A 70 23.96 -0.54 0.17
CA SER A 70 24.99 -0.55 -0.85
C SER A 70 24.44 -0.47 -2.29
N ALA A 71 23.14 -0.73 -2.46
CA ALA A 71 22.50 -0.74 -3.76
C ALA A 71 22.32 0.69 -4.32
N THR A 72 22.58 0.85 -5.61
CA THR A 72 22.17 2.05 -6.35
C THR A 72 20.76 1.84 -6.87
N LEU A 73 19.83 2.66 -6.39
CA LEU A 73 18.42 2.58 -6.73
C LEU A 73 18.01 3.77 -7.60
N GLU A 74 17.18 3.52 -8.61
CA GLU A 74 16.60 4.57 -9.44
C GLU A 74 15.91 5.64 -8.60
N ASN A 75 16.09 6.92 -8.95
CA ASN A 75 15.66 8.04 -8.10
C ASN A 75 14.15 8.29 -8.14
N ASP A 76 13.49 7.93 -9.23
CA ASP A 76 12.07 8.16 -9.45
C ASP A 76 11.25 6.93 -9.09
N VAL A 77 11.56 6.29 -7.96
CA VAL A 77 10.86 5.08 -7.52
C VAL A 77 10.61 5.19 -6.02
N ASP A 78 9.38 4.95 -5.58
CA ASP A 78 9.10 4.82 -4.15
C ASP A 78 9.49 3.40 -3.70
N VAL A 79 10.46 3.31 -2.79
CA VAL A 79 10.96 2.02 -2.28
C VAL A 79 10.55 1.88 -0.82
N VAL A 80 9.89 0.78 -0.49
CA VAL A 80 9.35 0.52 0.84
C VAL A 80 9.73 -0.88 1.29
N VAL A 81 10.13 -1.08 2.56
CA VAL A 81 10.39 -2.40 3.14
C VAL A 81 9.48 -2.70 4.31
N ALA A 82 8.97 -3.93 4.41
CA ALA A 82 8.05 -4.37 5.47
C ALA A 82 8.64 -5.50 6.34
N PRO A 83 9.55 -5.19 7.29
CA PRO A 83 10.11 -6.20 8.18
C PRO A 83 9.07 -6.72 9.21
N PRO A 84 9.30 -7.90 9.82
CA PRO A 84 8.53 -8.33 10.99
C PRO A 84 8.60 -7.29 12.12
N PHE A 85 7.53 -7.17 12.92
CA PHE A 85 7.41 -6.12 13.96
C PHE A 85 8.64 -6.01 14.87
N ILE A 86 9.17 -7.16 15.32
CA ILE A 86 10.31 -7.24 16.24
C ILE A 86 11.63 -6.71 15.66
N TYR A 87 11.68 -6.45 14.36
CA TYR A 87 12.87 -5.98 13.65
C TYR A 87 12.71 -4.58 13.05
N ILE A 88 11.52 -3.95 13.17
CA ILE A 88 11.30 -2.60 12.63
C ILE A 88 12.32 -1.60 13.18
N ASP A 89 12.56 -1.59 14.50
CA ASP A 89 13.53 -0.68 15.13
C ASP A 89 14.97 -0.95 14.68
N GLN A 90 15.36 -2.22 14.51
CA GLN A 90 16.68 -2.56 13.96
C GLN A 90 16.84 -2.02 12.53
N VAL A 91 15.83 -2.21 11.69
CA VAL A 91 15.83 -1.71 10.30
C VAL A 91 15.84 -0.19 10.28
N LYS A 92 15.00 0.49 11.08
CA LYS A 92 14.92 1.95 11.12
C LYS A 92 16.24 2.61 11.52
N ARG A 93 17.00 1.99 12.42
CA ARG A 93 18.29 2.52 12.87
C ARG A 93 19.44 2.38 11.87
N SER A 94 19.30 1.53 10.86
CA SER A 94 20.43 1.17 9.99
C SER A 94 20.14 1.30 8.50
N LEU A 95 18.87 1.33 8.09
CA LEU A 95 18.48 1.49 6.69
C LEU A 95 18.61 2.96 6.25
N VAL A 96 19.13 3.17 5.03
CA VAL A 96 19.18 4.51 4.42
C VAL A 96 17.79 5.14 4.31
N ASP A 97 17.68 6.44 4.57
CA ASP A 97 16.40 7.18 4.54
C ASP A 97 15.74 7.23 3.15
N ARG A 98 16.48 6.83 2.10
CA ARG A 98 15.97 6.63 0.74
C ARG A 98 14.85 5.59 0.68
N ILE A 99 14.83 4.64 1.60
CA ILE A 99 13.88 3.53 1.64
C ILE A 99 12.94 3.74 2.83
N GLU A 100 11.64 3.83 2.56
CA GLU A 100 10.63 3.99 3.60
C GLU A 100 10.30 2.64 4.27
N ILE A 101 9.79 2.69 5.50
CA ILE A 101 9.45 1.47 6.26
C ILE A 101 7.94 1.32 6.37
N SER A 102 7.48 0.11 6.11
CA SER A 102 6.12 -0.37 6.30
C SER A 102 6.05 -1.37 7.45
N ALA A 103 4.88 -1.50 8.06
CA ALA A 103 4.55 -2.66 8.86
C ALA A 103 3.75 -3.69 8.06
N GLN A 104 3.82 -4.96 8.44
CA GLN A 104 3.08 -6.04 7.77
C GLN A 104 1.59 -6.09 8.13
N ASN A 105 1.17 -5.43 9.22
CA ASN A 105 -0.22 -5.33 9.67
C ASN A 105 -0.34 -4.21 10.74
N SER A 106 -1.55 -3.81 11.08
CA SER A 106 -1.86 -3.06 12.31
C SER A 106 -3.25 -3.43 12.84
N TRP A 107 -3.53 -3.01 14.07
CA TRP A 107 -4.84 -3.13 14.71
C TRP A 107 -5.89 -2.24 14.02
N ILE A 108 -7.16 -2.61 14.18
CA ILE A 108 -8.34 -1.93 13.59
C ILE A 108 -8.63 -0.54 14.16
N GLY A 109 -8.09 -0.22 15.34
CA GLY A 109 -8.40 1.02 16.04
C GLY A 109 -7.31 1.43 17.02
N LYS A 110 -7.69 2.31 17.95
CA LYS A 110 -6.81 2.80 19.01
C LYS A 110 -6.26 1.67 19.86
N GLY A 111 -5.03 1.82 20.34
CA GLY A 111 -4.42 0.91 21.30
C GLY A 111 -5.26 0.71 22.58
N GLY A 112 -5.03 -0.41 23.26
CA GLY A 112 -5.80 -0.80 24.44
C GLY A 112 -5.58 -2.26 24.82
N ALA A 113 -6.61 -2.90 25.39
CA ALA A 113 -6.58 -4.29 25.85
C ALA A 113 -6.69 -5.31 24.69
N PHE A 114 -5.72 -5.28 23.78
CA PHE A 114 -5.63 -6.15 22.60
C PHE A 114 -4.28 -6.86 22.58
N THR A 115 -4.11 -7.83 23.48
CA THR A 115 -2.85 -8.55 23.68
C THR A 115 -2.37 -9.19 22.37
N GLY A 116 -1.13 -8.85 21.98
CA GLY A 116 -0.48 -9.38 20.78
C GLY A 116 -0.63 -8.50 19.53
N GLU A 117 -1.50 -7.49 19.56
CA GLU A 117 -1.70 -6.57 18.43
C GLU A 117 -0.79 -5.34 18.52
N ILE A 118 -0.53 -4.73 17.35
CA ILE A 118 0.26 -3.50 17.21
C ILE A 118 -0.64 -2.41 16.64
N SER A 119 -0.76 -1.30 17.35
CA SER A 119 -1.57 -0.13 16.95
C SER A 119 -0.89 0.71 15.86
N ALA A 120 -1.68 1.48 15.11
CA ALA A 120 -1.14 2.41 14.11
C ALA A 120 -0.23 3.46 14.75
N GLU A 121 -0.57 3.91 15.97
CA GLU A 121 0.19 4.87 16.75
C GLU A 121 1.59 4.35 17.11
N GLN A 122 1.70 3.08 17.51
CA GLN A 122 3.00 2.44 17.77
C GLN A 122 3.87 2.35 16.51
N LEU A 123 3.24 2.15 15.34
CA LEU A 123 3.96 2.10 14.07
C LEU A 123 4.49 3.48 13.66
N ILE A 124 3.73 4.53 13.92
CA ILE A 124 4.19 5.90 13.67
C ILE A 124 5.34 6.25 14.60
N ASP A 125 5.22 5.90 15.90
CA ASP A 125 6.23 6.16 16.92
C ASP A 125 7.59 5.53 16.56
N ILE A 126 7.59 4.28 16.09
CA ILE A 126 8.81 3.58 15.66
C ILE A 126 9.33 4.04 14.28
N GLY A 127 8.60 4.92 13.58
CA GLY A 127 9.03 5.55 12.32
C GLY A 127 8.54 4.88 11.04
N CYS A 128 7.52 4.00 11.09
CA CYS A 128 6.87 3.50 9.89
C CYS A 128 6.05 4.61 9.22
N LYS A 129 6.08 4.63 7.88
CA LYS A 129 5.25 5.50 7.04
C LYS A 129 4.11 4.76 6.36
N TRP A 130 4.22 3.42 6.29
CA TRP A 130 3.31 2.55 5.57
C TRP A 130 2.80 1.40 6.45
N VAL A 131 1.67 0.82 6.06
CA VAL A 131 1.20 -0.47 6.57
C VAL A 131 0.54 -1.28 5.45
N ILE A 132 0.76 -2.59 5.44
CA ILE A 132 0.08 -3.55 4.57
C ILE A 132 -1.19 -4.03 5.27
N HIS A 133 -2.34 -3.97 4.62
CA HIS A 133 -3.60 -4.53 5.11
C HIS A 133 -4.25 -5.43 4.07
N GLY A 134 -4.91 -6.49 4.54
CA GLY A 134 -5.63 -7.41 3.67
C GLY A 134 -4.73 -8.23 2.74
N HIS A 135 -3.48 -8.47 3.14
CA HIS A 135 -2.63 -9.45 2.47
C HIS A 135 -3.33 -10.81 2.37
N SER A 136 -3.12 -11.53 1.28
CA SER A 136 -3.74 -12.83 0.99
C SER A 136 -3.65 -13.82 2.17
N GLU A 137 -2.49 -13.95 2.82
CA GLU A 137 -2.30 -14.80 4.00
C GLU A 137 -3.21 -14.40 5.18
N ARG A 138 -3.45 -13.09 5.40
CA ARG A 138 -4.34 -12.64 6.48
C ARG A 138 -5.80 -12.95 6.17
N ARG A 139 -6.20 -12.89 4.91
CA ARG A 139 -7.56 -13.23 4.46
C ARG A 139 -7.81 -14.73 4.52
N HIS A 140 -6.91 -15.53 3.96
CA HIS A 140 -7.15 -16.96 3.72
C HIS A 140 -6.64 -17.89 4.83
N ILE A 141 -5.61 -17.48 5.58
CA ILE A 141 -5.05 -18.29 6.68
C ILE A 141 -5.56 -17.79 8.03
N ILE A 142 -5.57 -16.47 8.25
CA ILE A 142 -6.03 -15.88 9.53
C ILE A 142 -7.55 -15.65 9.55
N GLY A 143 -8.16 -15.39 8.40
CA GLY A 143 -9.61 -15.21 8.28
C GLY A 143 -10.10 -13.76 8.42
N GLU A 144 -9.28 -12.77 8.07
CA GLU A 144 -9.73 -11.36 8.07
C GLU A 144 -10.70 -11.08 6.93
N ASP A 145 -11.91 -10.61 7.27
CA ASP A 145 -12.94 -10.24 6.30
C ASP A 145 -12.77 -8.82 5.75
N ASP A 146 -13.49 -8.51 4.66
CA ASP A 146 -13.42 -7.21 3.96
C ASP A 146 -13.81 -6.02 4.84
N GLN A 147 -14.79 -6.18 5.73
CA GLN A 147 -15.23 -5.08 6.60
C GLN A 147 -14.17 -4.78 7.67
N PHE A 148 -13.55 -5.82 8.22
CA PHE A 148 -12.49 -5.69 9.19
C PHE A 148 -11.26 -5.01 8.58
N ILE A 149 -10.87 -5.43 7.38
CA ILE A 149 -9.75 -4.84 6.63
C ILE A 149 -10.04 -3.39 6.23
N GLY A 150 -11.23 -3.09 5.73
CA GLY A 150 -11.62 -1.72 5.37
C GLY A 150 -11.56 -0.77 6.57
N LYS A 151 -11.99 -1.23 7.75
CA LYS A 151 -11.90 -0.44 8.99
C LYS A 151 -10.45 -0.23 9.44
N LYS A 152 -9.59 -1.24 9.33
CA LYS A 152 -8.13 -1.11 9.58
C LYS A 152 -7.50 -0.05 8.69
N ALA A 153 -7.78 -0.11 7.38
CA ALA A 153 -7.24 0.84 6.41
C ALA A 153 -7.72 2.26 6.72
N ALA A 154 -9.02 2.44 6.97
CA ALA A 154 -9.59 3.74 7.35
C ALA A 154 -8.94 4.30 8.64
N TYR A 155 -8.74 3.46 9.66
CA TYR A 155 -8.10 3.90 10.90
C TYR A 155 -6.64 4.30 10.69
N ALA A 156 -5.85 3.47 10.00
CA ALA A 156 -4.44 3.77 9.72
C ALA A 156 -4.28 5.08 8.93
N LEU A 157 -5.11 5.32 7.92
CA LEU A 157 -5.14 6.58 7.17
C LEU A 157 -5.46 7.77 8.07
N SER A 158 -6.41 7.62 9.00
CA SER A 158 -6.75 8.68 9.96
C SER A 158 -5.60 9.04 10.91
N GLN A 159 -4.64 8.14 11.10
CA GLN A 159 -3.43 8.36 11.90
C GLN A 159 -2.25 8.85 11.05
N ASN A 160 -2.43 9.13 9.75
CA ASN A 160 -1.39 9.53 8.80
C ASN A 160 -0.41 8.43 8.37
N LEU A 161 -0.77 7.15 8.53
CA LEU A 161 -0.09 6.08 7.81
C LEU A 161 -0.59 6.02 6.37
N LYS A 162 0.32 5.77 5.43
CA LYS A 162 -0.04 5.36 4.07
C LYS A 162 -0.38 3.87 4.07
N VAL A 163 -1.31 3.45 3.23
CA VAL A 163 -1.84 2.07 3.26
C VAL A 163 -1.67 1.38 1.91
N ILE A 164 -1.15 0.16 1.95
CA ILE A 164 -1.19 -0.77 0.82
C ILE A 164 -2.42 -1.68 1.05
N ALA A 165 -3.55 -1.39 0.38
CA ALA A 165 -4.85 -2.04 0.62
C ALA A 165 -5.86 -1.89 -0.55
N TYR A 166 -7.05 -2.43 -0.33
CA TYR A 166 -8.25 -2.27 -1.15
C TYR A 166 -9.42 -1.74 -0.28
N ASN A 167 -10.15 -0.73 -0.77
CA ASN A 167 -11.42 -0.16 -0.24
C ASN A 167 -11.35 0.78 1.00
N VAL A 168 -11.59 2.08 0.79
CA VAL A 168 -11.31 3.19 1.73
C VAL A 168 -12.08 4.48 1.39
N SER A 169 -12.05 5.48 2.29
CA SER A 169 -12.71 6.79 2.11
C SER A 169 -11.84 7.90 1.51
N SER A 170 -10.51 7.75 1.45
CA SER A 170 -9.57 8.71 0.82
C SER A 170 -8.45 7.96 0.11
N TRP A 171 -8.11 8.38 -1.12
CA TRP A 171 -7.26 7.59 -2.03
C TRP A 171 -5.83 8.12 -2.20
N THR A 172 -5.53 9.33 -1.74
CA THR A 172 -4.21 9.98 -1.93
C THR A 172 -3.05 9.18 -1.34
N ASN A 173 -3.27 8.48 -0.22
CA ASN A 173 -2.25 7.75 0.52
C ASN A 173 -2.40 6.23 0.36
N ILE A 174 -2.91 5.78 -0.80
CA ILE A 174 -3.26 4.39 -1.04
C ILE A 174 -2.59 3.81 -2.26
N VAL A 175 -2.25 2.54 -2.11
CA VAL A 175 -1.69 1.68 -3.13
C VAL A 175 -2.48 0.39 -3.13
N ILE A 176 -2.99 -0.02 -4.29
CA ILE A 176 -3.67 -1.30 -4.42
C ILE A 176 -2.62 -2.35 -4.81
N ALA A 177 -2.53 -3.43 -4.06
CA ALA A 177 -1.76 -4.61 -4.46
C ALA A 177 -2.71 -5.70 -4.99
N TYR A 178 -2.56 -6.09 -6.25
CA TYR A 178 -3.26 -7.25 -6.80
C TYR A 178 -2.44 -8.53 -6.59
N GLU A 179 -2.99 -9.47 -5.82
CA GLU A 179 -2.35 -10.77 -5.55
C GLU A 179 -3.12 -11.90 -6.26
N PRO A 180 -2.58 -12.52 -7.33
CA PRO A 180 -3.18 -13.69 -7.96
C PRO A 180 -2.97 -14.94 -7.08
N VAL A 181 -3.77 -15.12 -6.04
CA VAL A 181 -3.63 -16.22 -5.05
C VAL A 181 -3.53 -17.61 -5.70
N TRP A 182 -4.20 -17.81 -6.84
CA TRP A 182 -4.14 -19.05 -7.62
C TRP A 182 -2.73 -19.37 -8.18
N ALA A 183 -1.84 -18.37 -8.26
CA ALA A 183 -0.45 -18.47 -8.75
C ALA A 183 0.59 -18.39 -7.61
N ILE A 184 0.19 -18.17 -6.36
CA ILE A 184 1.13 -18.03 -5.23
C ILE A 184 1.42 -19.41 -4.64
N GLY A 185 2.68 -19.86 -4.69
CA GLY A 185 3.10 -21.14 -4.12
C GLY A 185 2.59 -22.39 -4.83
N THR A 186 1.92 -22.24 -5.99
CA THR A 186 1.31 -23.35 -6.75
C THR A 186 2.16 -23.88 -7.90
N GLY A 187 3.32 -23.26 -8.17
CA GLY A 187 4.16 -23.55 -9.34
C GLY A 187 3.60 -23.05 -10.67
N LYS A 188 2.41 -22.42 -10.67
CA LYS A 188 1.85 -21.67 -11.81
C LYS A 188 2.26 -20.21 -11.69
N VAL A 189 2.59 -19.58 -12.81
CA VAL A 189 2.97 -18.16 -12.86
C VAL A 189 1.94 -17.43 -13.70
N ALA A 190 1.34 -16.37 -13.16
CA ALA A 190 0.48 -15.49 -13.94
C ALA A 190 1.33 -14.77 -14.99
N THR A 191 0.89 -14.78 -16.25
CA THR A 191 1.63 -14.09 -17.31
C THR A 191 1.50 -12.57 -17.15
N PRO A 192 2.43 -11.79 -17.71
CA PRO A 192 2.31 -10.33 -17.72
C PRO A 192 0.99 -9.84 -18.34
N GLU A 193 0.45 -10.54 -19.34
CA GLU A 193 -0.84 -10.21 -19.96
C GLU A 193 -2.01 -10.44 -19.00
N GLN A 194 -2.00 -11.56 -18.26
CA GLN A 194 -3.02 -11.84 -17.26
C GLN A 194 -2.98 -10.82 -16.11
N ALA A 195 -1.78 -10.40 -15.70
CA ALA A 195 -1.61 -9.35 -14.71
C ALA A 195 -2.16 -8.01 -15.23
N GLN A 196 -1.82 -7.63 -16.46
CA GLN A 196 -2.29 -6.42 -17.11
C GLN A 196 -3.82 -6.39 -17.24
N GLU A 197 -4.45 -7.49 -17.65
CA GLU A 197 -5.91 -7.58 -17.78
C GLU A 197 -6.62 -7.22 -16.47
N VAL A 198 -6.15 -7.78 -15.35
CA VAL A 198 -6.74 -7.52 -14.04
C VAL A 198 -6.46 -6.09 -13.59
N HIS A 199 -5.24 -5.59 -13.78
CA HIS A 199 -4.90 -4.20 -13.42
C HIS A 199 -5.76 -3.19 -14.20
N ALA A 200 -5.94 -3.39 -15.51
CA ALA A 200 -6.81 -2.57 -16.33
C ALA A 200 -8.26 -2.61 -15.83
N ALA A 201 -8.78 -3.80 -15.49
CA ALA A 201 -10.13 -3.95 -14.93
C ALA A 201 -10.29 -3.25 -13.57
N VAL A 202 -9.29 -3.32 -12.69
CA VAL A 202 -9.28 -2.60 -11.41
C VAL A 202 -9.27 -1.09 -11.63
N ARG A 203 -8.45 -0.59 -12.57
CA ARG A 203 -8.40 0.84 -12.89
C ARG A 203 -9.72 1.34 -13.47
N ASP A 204 -10.32 0.57 -14.37
CA ASP A 204 -11.66 0.84 -14.90
C ASP A 204 -12.73 0.87 -13.81
N TRP A 205 -12.62 -0.03 -12.83
CA TRP A 205 -13.51 -0.02 -11.68
C TRP A 205 -13.35 1.27 -10.85
N LEU A 206 -12.11 1.71 -10.56
CA LEU A 206 -11.87 2.98 -9.86
C LEU A 206 -12.45 4.17 -10.62
N LYS A 207 -12.28 4.18 -11.95
CA LYS A 207 -12.77 5.26 -12.80
C LYS A 207 -14.29 5.38 -12.76
N LYS A 208 -14.98 4.23 -12.75
CA LYS A 208 -16.45 4.15 -12.75
C LYS A 208 -17.08 4.38 -11.37
N ASN A 209 -16.41 3.94 -10.31
CA ASN A 209 -17.01 3.87 -8.97
C ASN A 209 -16.45 4.91 -7.98
N VAL A 210 -15.32 5.55 -8.30
CA VAL A 210 -14.70 6.58 -7.44
C VAL A 210 -14.57 7.89 -8.22
N SER A 211 -13.58 8.01 -9.10
CA SER A 211 -13.43 9.12 -10.04
C SER A 211 -12.32 8.81 -11.05
N ALA A 212 -12.34 9.51 -12.19
CA ALA A 212 -11.27 9.41 -13.18
C ALA A 212 -9.91 9.88 -12.64
N GLU A 213 -9.91 10.91 -11.79
CA GLU A 213 -8.72 11.42 -11.11
C GLU A 213 -8.12 10.33 -10.20
N VAL A 214 -8.92 9.73 -9.31
CA VAL A 214 -8.47 8.65 -8.42
C VAL A 214 -7.94 7.47 -9.21
N ALA A 215 -8.61 7.07 -10.29
CA ALA A 215 -8.16 5.97 -11.14
C ALA A 215 -6.80 6.24 -11.81
N SER A 216 -6.53 7.50 -12.14
CA SER A 216 -5.26 7.92 -12.77
C SER A 216 -4.11 8.09 -11.78
N GLU A 217 -4.41 8.45 -10.53
CA GLU A 217 -3.40 8.71 -9.49
C GLU A 217 -3.12 7.50 -8.60
N THR A 218 -4.10 6.59 -8.44
CA THR A 218 -3.93 5.40 -7.60
C THR A 218 -2.97 4.43 -8.28
N ARG A 219 -1.93 4.06 -7.54
CA ARG A 219 -0.95 3.08 -7.97
C ARG A 219 -1.50 1.68 -7.74
N ILE A 220 -1.50 0.86 -8.79
CA ILE A 220 -1.91 -0.54 -8.75
C ILE A 220 -0.65 -1.39 -8.98
N ILE A 221 -0.14 -1.99 -7.91
CA ILE A 221 1.07 -2.81 -7.92
C ILE A 221 0.73 -4.30 -8.03
N TYR A 222 1.59 -5.05 -8.69
CA TYR A 222 1.44 -6.49 -8.85
C TYR A 222 2.11 -7.24 -7.69
N GLY A 223 1.34 -8.07 -6.99
CA GLY A 223 1.76 -8.83 -5.80
C GLY A 223 1.87 -10.34 -6.03
N GLY A 224 1.93 -10.79 -7.29
CA GLY A 224 2.21 -12.19 -7.60
C GLY A 224 3.71 -12.53 -7.52
N SER A 225 4.11 -13.62 -8.17
CA SER A 225 5.52 -14.06 -8.20
C SER A 225 6.37 -13.09 -9.05
N VAL A 226 7.08 -12.18 -8.39
CA VAL A 226 8.04 -11.24 -8.99
C VAL A 226 9.46 -11.61 -8.58
N ASN A 227 10.37 -11.66 -9.55
CA ASN A 227 11.78 -11.96 -9.36
C ASN A 227 12.65 -11.22 -10.39
N GLY A 228 13.98 -11.35 -10.28
CA GLY A 228 14.92 -10.66 -11.16
C GLY A 228 14.76 -11.02 -12.65
N SER A 229 14.20 -12.19 -12.99
CA SER A 229 14.08 -12.63 -14.38
C SER A 229 12.78 -12.21 -15.07
N ASN A 230 11.74 -11.77 -14.33
CA ASN A 230 10.45 -11.40 -14.91
C ASN A 230 10.02 -9.95 -14.65
N CYS A 231 10.70 -9.24 -13.75
CA CYS A 231 10.33 -7.88 -13.35
C CYS A 231 10.30 -6.90 -14.54
N ALA A 232 11.24 -6.99 -15.48
CA ALA A 232 11.30 -6.10 -16.64
C ALA A 232 10.07 -6.24 -17.56
N ASP A 233 9.60 -7.45 -17.80
CA ASP A 233 8.43 -7.69 -18.68
C ASP A 233 7.11 -7.27 -18.01
N LEU A 234 7.03 -7.43 -16.69
CA LEU A 234 5.91 -6.93 -15.91
C LEU A 234 5.90 -5.40 -15.85
N ALA A 235 7.05 -4.76 -15.70
CA ALA A 235 7.18 -3.29 -15.59
C ALA A 235 6.76 -2.56 -16.87
N LYS A 236 6.82 -3.23 -18.03
CA LYS A 236 6.37 -2.69 -19.33
C LYS A 236 4.86 -2.63 -19.49
N LYS A 237 4.09 -3.27 -18.60
CA LYS A 237 2.62 -3.28 -18.69
C LYS A 237 2.05 -1.94 -18.25
N GLU A 238 1.11 -1.43 -19.04
CA GLU A 238 0.58 -0.06 -18.90
C GLU A 238 0.06 0.21 -17.48
N ASP A 239 -0.76 -0.70 -16.95
CA ASP A 239 -1.47 -0.50 -15.68
C ASP A 239 -0.76 -1.13 -14.47
N ILE A 240 0.44 -1.69 -14.66
CA ILE A 240 1.27 -2.19 -13.56
C ILE A 240 2.19 -1.08 -13.08
N ASP A 241 1.92 -0.53 -11.89
CA ASP A 241 2.61 0.64 -11.33
C ASP A 241 3.75 0.28 -10.36
N GLY A 242 4.21 -0.97 -10.40
CA GLY A 242 5.25 -1.50 -9.53
C GLY A 242 4.85 -2.81 -8.90
N PHE A 243 5.54 -3.21 -7.82
CA PHE A 243 5.45 -4.57 -7.27
C PHE A 243 5.33 -4.61 -5.75
N LEU A 244 4.56 -5.58 -5.26
CA LEU A 244 4.65 -6.09 -3.90
C LEU A 244 5.49 -7.38 -3.94
N VAL A 245 6.78 -7.26 -3.65
CA VAL A 245 7.76 -8.33 -3.87
C VAL A 245 7.82 -9.24 -2.65
N GLY A 246 7.51 -10.52 -2.88
CA GLY A 246 7.67 -11.60 -1.91
C GLY A 246 9.13 -12.06 -1.78
N GLY A 247 9.39 -13.35 -2.06
CA GLY A 247 10.64 -14.01 -1.62
C GLY A 247 11.93 -13.42 -2.17
N ALA A 248 11.87 -12.85 -3.38
CA ALA A 248 13.01 -12.16 -4.00
C ALA A 248 13.47 -10.93 -3.19
N SER A 249 12.59 -10.35 -2.37
CA SER A 249 12.93 -9.21 -1.52
C SER A 249 13.92 -9.54 -0.40
N LEU A 250 14.05 -10.82 -0.02
CA LEU A 250 15.01 -11.27 1.00
C LEU A 250 16.45 -11.32 0.49
N LYS A 251 16.69 -10.99 -0.78
CA LYS A 251 18.00 -10.97 -1.42
C LYS A 251 18.25 -9.55 -1.94
N GLY A 252 19.01 -8.76 -1.19
CA GLY A 252 19.21 -7.34 -1.47
C GLY A 252 19.60 -7.02 -2.92
N PRO A 253 20.57 -7.72 -3.53
CA PRO A 253 20.94 -7.48 -4.93
C PRO A 253 19.82 -7.79 -5.93
N GLU A 254 19.06 -8.87 -5.71
CA GLU A 254 17.92 -9.23 -6.58
C GLU A 254 16.79 -8.21 -6.43
N PHE A 255 16.51 -7.75 -5.20
CA PHE A 255 15.52 -6.71 -4.96
C PHE A 255 15.90 -5.38 -5.62
N ALA A 256 17.18 -5.01 -5.60
CA ALA A 256 17.66 -3.81 -6.29
C ALA A 256 17.46 -3.90 -7.82
N VAL A 257 17.71 -5.07 -8.43
CA VAL A 257 17.40 -5.31 -9.84
C VAL A 257 15.92 -5.09 -10.13
N ILE A 258 15.04 -5.62 -9.25
CA ILE A 258 13.60 -5.45 -9.39
C ILE A 258 13.22 -3.96 -9.28
N VAL A 259 13.71 -3.23 -8.29
CA VAL A 259 13.48 -1.77 -8.14
C VAL A 259 13.88 -1.03 -9.42
N ASN A 260 15.05 -1.35 -9.98
CA ASN A 260 15.60 -0.66 -11.14
C ASN A 260 14.90 -1.05 -12.47
N SER A 261 14.08 -2.11 -12.48
CA SER A 261 13.21 -2.43 -13.63
C SER A 261 12.16 -1.36 -13.90
N ALA A 262 11.93 -0.42 -12.98
CA ALA A 262 11.11 0.77 -13.22
C ALA A 262 11.56 1.59 -14.44
N THR A 263 12.85 1.53 -14.80
CA THR A 263 13.39 2.18 -16.01
C THR A 263 12.73 1.69 -17.30
N GLU A 264 12.28 0.44 -17.35
CA GLU A 264 11.60 -0.14 -18.50
C GLU A 264 10.28 0.58 -18.82
N LYS A 265 9.62 1.14 -17.80
CA LYS A 265 8.39 1.91 -17.96
C LYS A 265 8.65 3.29 -18.60
N LYS A 266 9.86 3.83 -18.46
CA LYS A 266 10.30 5.08 -19.13
C LYS A 266 10.58 4.87 -20.61
N VAL A 267 11.09 3.69 -20.98
CA VAL A 267 11.43 3.37 -22.38
C VAL A 267 10.17 3.11 -23.23
N ALA A 268 9.09 2.66 -22.58
CA ALA A 268 7.82 2.35 -23.24
C ALA A 268 6.84 3.54 -23.36
N ALA A 269 7.11 4.66 -22.69
CA ALA A 269 6.27 5.87 -22.65
C ALA A 269 6.76 6.94 -23.62
#